data_AF-A0A0C4EW71-F1
#
_entry.id   AF-A0A0C4EW71-F1
#
_cell.length_a   1.000
_cell.length_b   1.000
_cell.length_c   1.000
_cell.angle_alpha   90.00
_cell.angle_beta   90.00
_cell.angle_gamma   90.00
#
_symmetry.space_group_name_H-M   'P 1'
#
loop_
_entity.id
_entity.type
_entity.pdbx_description
1 polymer ?
#
loop_
_entity_poly.entity_id
_entity_poly.type
_entity_poly.pdbx_seq_one_letter_code
_entity_poly.pdbx_strand_id
1 'polypeptide(L)'
;MDHHHPEDLPNPESLLIPKTQEAPPPDRAQEAPPPGRVTPVHIDYVLYVENTIYQPLPSSQGQTTAQPAKQWMKMVRKSSLGPLEINIQALLSRLFQNQVIIHICGNKENLAKFLNDSNTLGDITWYGSIYGHATYGVSHLFQVKNASDFSEFTRAAAAAPNKKVGFKLTMVDPRKDQKDSAKVCFFY
;
A
#
# COMPACT_ATOMS: atom_id res chain seq x y z
N MET A 1 10.32 -37.89 -87.39
CA MET A 1 9.47 -38.85 -86.64
C MET A 1 9.74 -38.55 -85.18
N ASP A 2 8.93 -37.83 -84.41
CA ASP A 2 7.54 -37.40 -84.58
C ASP A 2 7.25 -36.19 -83.69
N HIS A 3 6.26 -35.41 -84.09
CA HIS A 3 5.62 -34.33 -83.33
C HIS A 3 4.73 -34.91 -82.23
N HIS A 4 4.77 -34.35 -81.01
CA HIS A 4 3.63 -33.67 -80.35
C HIS A 4 3.87 -33.48 -78.85
N HIS A 5 3.70 -32.23 -78.41
CA HIS A 5 3.31 -31.89 -77.04
C HIS A 5 1.77 -31.99 -76.95
N PRO A 6 1.21 -32.28 -75.77
CA PRO A 6 0.50 -31.20 -75.11
C PRO A 6 0.70 -31.15 -73.59
N GLU A 7 0.29 -29.99 -73.08
CA GLU A 7 0.42 -29.43 -71.74
C GLU A 7 -0.43 -30.14 -70.67
N ASP A 8 -0.27 -29.63 -69.44
CA ASP A 8 -1.32 -29.46 -68.44
C ASP A 8 -1.57 -30.61 -67.43
N LEU A 9 -0.78 -30.64 -66.35
CA LEU A 9 -1.21 -30.15 -65.03
C LEU A 9 -0.22 -30.61 -63.94
N PRO A 10 0.33 -29.70 -63.12
CA PRO A 10 0.82 -30.09 -61.81
C PRO A 10 -0.39 -30.51 -60.96
N ASN A 11 -0.30 -31.71 -60.38
CA ASN A 11 -1.21 -32.26 -59.37
C ASN A 11 -1.72 -31.17 -58.39
N PRO A 12 -3.04 -30.95 -58.26
CA PRO A 12 -3.60 -29.92 -57.40
C PRO A 12 -3.78 -30.32 -55.93
N GLU A 13 -3.17 -31.39 -55.40
CA GLU A 13 -3.30 -31.73 -53.97
C GLU A 13 -2.00 -32.22 -53.32
N SER A 14 -1.16 -31.27 -52.91
CA SER A 14 -0.60 -31.23 -51.54
C SER A 14 0.11 -29.89 -51.30
N LEU A 15 -0.60 -28.81 -51.61
CA LEU A 15 -0.37 -27.50 -51.01
C LEU A 15 -0.82 -27.54 -49.54
N LEU A 16 -0.06 -28.21 -48.67
CA LEU A 16 -0.17 -28.05 -47.23
C LEU A 16 1.21 -28.22 -46.59
N ILE A 17 2.14 -27.33 -46.93
CA ILE A 17 3.10 -26.88 -45.93
C ILE A 17 2.48 -25.61 -45.36
N PRO A 18 1.86 -25.65 -44.16
CA PRO A 18 1.65 -24.42 -43.44
C PRO A 18 3.06 -23.84 -43.24
N LYS A 19 3.28 -22.69 -43.86
CA LYS A 19 4.28 -21.70 -43.45
C LYS A 19 4.39 -21.83 -41.94
N THR A 20 5.56 -22.22 -41.43
CA THR A 20 5.84 -22.23 -39.99
C THR A 20 5.54 -20.83 -39.50
N GLN A 21 4.30 -20.65 -39.05
CA GLN A 21 3.92 -19.61 -38.16
C GLN A 21 4.68 -20.03 -36.92
N GLU A 22 5.84 -19.41 -36.74
CA GLU A 22 6.49 -19.32 -35.44
C GLU A 22 5.35 -19.02 -34.49
N ALA A 23 4.97 -20.04 -33.71
CA ALA A 23 4.03 -19.85 -32.64
C ALA A 23 4.59 -18.65 -31.86
N PRO A 24 3.76 -17.66 -31.49
CA PRO A 24 4.21 -16.70 -30.50
C PRO A 24 4.83 -17.53 -29.38
N PRO A 25 6.03 -17.18 -28.87
CA PRO A 25 6.64 -17.91 -27.77
C PRO A 25 5.54 -18.19 -26.76
N PRO A 26 5.39 -19.45 -26.28
CA PRO A 26 4.31 -19.80 -25.37
C PRO A 26 4.29 -18.68 -24.37
N ASP A 27 3.11 -18.07 -24.26
CA ASP A 27 2.85 -16.83 -23.57
C ASP A 27 3.83 -16.68 -22.40
N ARG A 28 4.13 -15.43 -22.06
CA ARG A 28 4.20 -15.12 -20.64
C ARG A 28 2.88 -15.63 -20.03
N ALA A 29 2.82 -16.92 -19.70
CA ALA A 29 2.28 -17.38 -18.46
C ALA A 29 2.89 -16.37 -17.51
N GLN A 30 2.09 -15.39 -17.14
CA GLN A 30 2.31 -14.66 -15.92
C GLN A 30 2.41 -15.80 -14.93
N GLU A 31 3.65 -16.22 -14.69
CA GLU A 31 4.00 -17.19 -13.69
C GLU A 31 3.25 -16.65 -12.49
N ALA A 32 2.17 -17.36 -12.10
CA ALA A 32 1.35 -16.92 -11.01
C ALA A 32 2.36 -16.62 -9.91
N PRO A 33 2.40 -15.37 -9.38
CA PRO A 33 3.49 -14.96 -8.52
C PRO A 33 3.68 -16.06 -7.48
N PRO A 34 4.91 -16.58 -7.30
CA PRO A 34 5.17 -17.77 -6.49
C PRO A 34 4.38 -17.63 -5.21
N PRO A 35 3.66 -18.68 -4.74
CA PRO A 35 2.63 -18.57 -3.71
C PRO A 35 3.16 -17.71 -2.58
N GLY A 36 2.72 -16.46 -2.56
CA GLY A 36 3.57 -15.45 -1.96
C GLY A 36 3.49 -15.58 -0.46
N ARG A 37 4.66 -15.57 0.16
CA ARG A 37 4.81 -15.89 1.57
C ARG A 37 4.04 -14.89 2.43
N VAL A 38 3.15 -15.40 3.27
CA VAL A 38 2.54 -14.62 4.34
C VAL A 38 3.64 -14.21 5.32
N THR A 39 3.75 -12.91 5.55
CA THR A 39 4.77 -12.30 6.39
C THR A 39 4.10 -11.61 7.58
N PRO A 40 4.54 -11.90 8.83
CA PRO A 40 4.05 -11.19 10.01
C PRO A 40 4.61 -9.77 10.05
N VAL A 41 3.79 -8.78 9.71
CA VAL A 41 4.19 -7.37 9.70
C VAL A 41 3.83 -6.70 11.02
N HIS A 42 4.84 -6.15 11.71
CA HIS A 42 4.62 -5.48 12.98
C HIS A 42 4.33 -4.00 12.79
N ILE A 43 3.18 -3.55 13.25
CA ILE A 43 2.74 -2.17 13.10
C ILE A 43 2.97 -1.40 14.40
N ASP A 44 3.68 -0.28 14.30
CA ASP A 44 3.78 0.74 15.33
C ASP A 44 3.22 2.06 14.80
N TYR A 45 2.69 2.90 15.67
CA TYR A 45 2.10 4.15 15.22
C TYR A 45 2.01 5.23 16.30
N VAL A 46 2.09 6.47 15.83
CA VAL A 46 1.72 7.69 16.55
C VAL A 46 0.89 8.56 15.61
N LEU A 47 -0.42 8.54 15.77
CA LEU A 47 -1.40 9.22 14.89
C LEU A 47 -2.21 10.24 15.70
N TYR A 48 -2.85 11.17 15.00
CA TYR A 48 -3.74 12.16 15.61
C TYR A 48 -5.09 12.14 14.91
N VAL A 49 -6.16 12.08 15.70
CA VAL A 49 -7.53 11.99 15.18
C VAL A 49 -8.39 13.02 15.87
N GLU A 50 -9.31 13.64 15.14
CA GLU A 50 -10.27 14.58 15.73
C GLU A 50 -11.27 13.84 16.65
N ASN A 51 -11.57 14.43 17.82
CA ASN A 51 -12.48 13.83 18.80
C ASN A 51 -13.90 13.58 18.26
N THR A 52 -14.34 14.39 17.30
CA THR A 52 -15.63 14.25 16.60
C THR A 52 -15.75 12.93 15.83
N ILE A 53 -14.64 12.29 15.49
CA ILE A 53 -14.61 10.97 14.83
C ILE A 53 -14.86 9.84 15.84
N TYR A 54 -14.59 10.08 17.13
CA TYR A 54 -14.77 9.10 18.22
C TYR A 54 -16.10 9.25 18.96
N GLN A 55 -16.64 10.47 19.06
CA GLN A 55 -17.94 10.73 19.67
C GLN A 55 -18.95 11.06 18.57
N PRO A 56 -19.95 10.20 18.31
CA PRO A 56 -21.15 10.64 17.61
C PRO A 56 -21.73 11.82 18.39
N LEU A 57 -22.05 12.90 17.68
CA LEU A 57 -22.64 14.12 18.25
C LEU A 57 -23.77 13.74 19.24
N PRO A 58 -23.83 14.30 20.46
CA PRO A 58 -24.98 14.08 21.32
C PRO A 58 -26.22 14.59 20.60
N SER A 59 -27.19 13.70 20.39
CA SER A 59 -28.53 14.07 19.95
C SER A 59 -29.22 14.89 21.04
N SER A 60 -29.54 16.14 20.69
CA SER A 60 -30.58 17.00 21.27
C SER A 60 -30.50 17.35 22.76
N GLN A 61 -30.13 18.61 23.06
CA GLN A 61 -31.04 19.64 23.60
C GLN A 61 -30.20 20.77 24.22
N GLY A 62 -30.30 21.94 23.59
CA GLY A 62 -29.97 23.27 24.13
C GLY A 62 -28.77 23.41 25.06
N GLN A 63 -27.62 23.82 24.53
CA GLN A 63 -26.85 24.93 25.08
C GLN A 63 -25.60 25.26 24.23
N THR A 64 -25.50 26.56 23.95
CA THR A 64 -24.28 27.33 23.65
C THR A 64 -23.50 27.01 22.38
N THR A 65 -23.55 27.98 21.47
CA THR A 65 -22.65 28.19 20.34
C THR A 65 -21.21 28.41 20.82
N ALA A 66 -20.52 27.33 21.12
CA ALA A 66 -19.07 27.27 20.98
C ALA A 66 -18.79 26.01 20.19
N GLN A 67 -18.37 26.16 18.92
CA GLN A 67 -17.82 25.00 18.21
C GLN A 67 -16.75 24.39 19.12
N PRO A 68 -16.80 23.10 19.45
CA PRO A 68 -15.73 22.48 20.21
C PRO A 68 -14.46 22.70 19.38
N ALA A 69 -13.52 23.47 19.92
CA ALA A 69 -12.21 23.64 19.29
C ALA A 69 -11.71 22.25 18.91
N LYS A 70 -11.27 22.04 17.65
CA LYS A 70 -10.84 20.74 17.12
C LYS A 70 -9.89 20.07 18.12
N GLN A 71 -10.44 19.20 18.96
CA GLN A 71 -9.68 18.57 20.01
C GLN A 71 -9.08 17.31 19.40
N TRP A 72 -7.77 17.33 19.26
CA TRP A 72 -7.01 16.24 18.67
C TRP A 72 -6.66 15.20 19.74
N MET A 73 -7.01 13.94 19.50
CA MET A 73 -6.59 12.81 20.30
C MET A 73 -5.36 12.15 19.70
N LYS A 74 -4.34 11.95 20.52
CA LYS A 74 -3.15 11.18 20.16
C LYS A 74 -3.45 9.69 20.29
N MET A 75 -3.32 8.96 19.20
CA MET A 75 -3.34 7.51 19.17
C MET A 75 -1.92 6.97 19.14
N VAL A 76 -1.62 6.03 20.03
CA VAL A 76 -0.36 5.28 20.05
C VAL A 76 -0.65 3.80 19.95
N ARG A 77 0.34 3.03 19.48
CA ARG A 77 0.22 1.58 19.36
C ARG A 77 -0.37 0.96 20.64
N LYS A 78 -1.43 0.18 20.46
CA LYS A 78 -2.00 -0.66 21.51
C LYS A 78 -1.14 -1.89 21.74
N SER A 79 -0.89 -2.25 23.00
CA SER A 79 -0.13 -3.46 23.37
C SER A 79 -0.78 -4.74 22.87
N SER A 80 -2.11 -4.74 22.66
CA SER A 80 -2.87 -5.89 22.16
C SER A 80 -2.85 -6.05 20.64
N LEU A 81 -2.25 -5.10 19.89
CA LEU A 81 -2.21 -5.19 18.43
C LEU A 81 -1.12 -6.19 18.00
N GLY A 82 -1.58 -7.38 17.60
CA GLY A 82 -0.76 -8.43 16.99
C GLY A 82 -0.20 -8.01 15.62
N PRO A 83 0.70 -8.83 15.05
CA PRO A 83 1.18 -8.62 13.69
C PRO A 83 0.04 -8.71 12.68
N LEU A 84 0.18 -7.98 11.57
CA LEU A 84 -0.66 -8.13 10.39
C LEU A 84 -0.06 -9.23 9.52
N GLU A 85 -0.75 -10.36 9.42
CA GLU A 85 -0.35 -11.48 8.56
C GLU A 85 -0.73 -11.17 7.11
N ILE A 86 0.26 -10.87 6.27
CA ILE A 86 -0.01 -10.45 4.90
C ILE A 86 1.13 -10.81 3.95
N ASN A 87 0.77 -11.14 2.72
CA ASN A 87 1.74 -11.30 1.65
C ASN A 87 2.12 -9.92 1.10
N ILE A 88 3.11 -9.29 1.74
CA ILE A 88 3.55 -7.92 1.41
C ILE A 88 4.10 -7.78 -0.02
N GLN A 89 4.64 -8.84 -0.60
CA GLN A 89 5.27 -8.80 -1.93
C GLN A 89 4.24 -8.83 -3.06
N ALA A 90 3.07 -9.44 -2.83
CA ALA A 90 2.00 -9.51 -3.83
C ALA A 90 1.07 -8.29 -3.83
N LEU A 91 1.29 -7.32 -2.94
CA LEU A 91 0.41 -6.17 -2.79
C LEU A 91 0.98 -4.90 -3.41
N LEU A 92 0.08 -4.12 -4.01
CA LEU A 92 0.34 -2.72 -4.31
C LEU A 92 0.42 -1.92 -3.01
N SER A 93 1.30 -0.92 -2.96
CA SER A 93 1.51 -0.06 -1.79
C SER A 93 0.20 0.48 -1.22
N ARG A 94 -0.73 0.95 -2.07
CA ARG A 94 -2.03 1.48 -1.63
C ARG A 94 -2.89 0.43 -0.93
N LEU A 95 -2.92 -0.80 -1.46
CA LEU A 95 -3.70 -1.89 -0.87
C LEU A 95 -3.10 -2.31 0.47
N PHE A 96 -1.78 -2.37 0.55
CA PHE A 96 -1.08 -2.61 1.81
C PHE A 96 -1.41 -1.53 2.86
N GLN A 97 -1.33 -0.25 2.50
CA GLN A 97 -1.65 0.86 3.41
C GLN A 97 -3.08 0.78 3.93
N ASN A 98 -4.05 0.47 3.05
CA ASN A 98 -5.45 0.29 3.45
C ASN A 98 -5.60 -0.88 4.45
N GLN A 99 -4.95 -2.03 4.20
CA GLN A 99 -4.98 -3.17 5.11
C GLN A 99 -4.37 -2.85 6.49
N VAL A 100 -3.28 -2.09 6.51
CA VAL A 100 -2.68 -1.61 7.78
C VAL A 100 -3.64 -0.67 8.53
N ILE A 101 -4.31 0.25 7.83
CA ILE A 101 -5.27 1.17 8.45
C ILE A 101 -6.46 0.38 9.03
N ILE A 102 -7.01 -0.58 8.28
CA ILE A 102 -8.07 -1.48 8.76
C ILE A 102 -7.60 -2.23 10.02
N HIS A 103 -6.39 -2.78 10.01
CA HIS A 103 -5.81 -3.50 11.15
C HIS A 103 -5.67 -2.61 12.40
N ILE A 104 -5.26 -1.36 12.25
CA ILE A 104 -5.16 -0.38 13.34
C ILE A 104 -6.54 -0.04 13.91
N CYS A 105 -7.53 0.17 13.03
CA CYS A 105 -8.87 0.63 13.40
C CYS A 105 -9.74 -0.48 14.00
N GLY A 106 -9.52 -1.74 13.57
CA GLY A 106 -10.47 -2.82 13.80
C GLY A 106 -11.84 -2.47 13.20
N ASN A 107 -12.92 -2.73 13.94
CA ASN A 107 -14.30 -2.54 13.47
C ASN A 107 -14.79 -1.07 13.49
N LYS A 108 -13.89 -0.08 13.46
CA LYS A 108 -14.24 1.35 13.55
C LYS A 108 -14.17 2.00 12.17
N GLU A 109 -15.25 1.93 11.42
CA GLU A 109 -15.32 2.40 10.02
C GLU A 109 -15.03 3.89 9.87
N ASN A 110 -15.62 4.76 10.71
CA ASN A 110 -15.38 6.20 10.65
C ASN A 110 -13.90 6.56 10.87
N LEU A 111 -13.24 5.83 11.77
CA LEU A 111 -11.82 5.99 12.04
C LEU A 111 -10.97 5.52 10.85
N ALA A 112 -11.31 4.38 10.26
CA ALA A 112 -10.62 3.86 9.09
C ALA A 112 -10.76 4.79 7.89
N LYS A 113 -11.96 5.36 7.67
CA LYS A 113 -12.20 6.37 6.64
C LYS A 113 -11.35 7.60 6.88
N PHE A 114 -11.38 8.16 8.09
CA PHE A 114 -10.58 9.33 8.43
C PHE A 114 -9.08 9.12 8.17
N LEU A 115 -8.51 7.99 8.63
CA LEU A 115 -7.09 7.70 8.43
C LEU A 115 -6.74 7.45 6.96
N ASN A 116 -7.65 6.86 6.17
CA ASN A 116 -7.46 6.71 4.72
C ASN A 116 -7.46 8.07 4.00
N ASP A 117 -8.36 8.98 4.40
CA ASP A 117 -8.42 10.33 3.86
C ASP A 117 -7.11 11.10 4.19
N SER A 118 -6.66 11.08 5.46
CA SER A 118 -5.37 11.65 5.87
C SER A 118 -4.17 11.02 5.17
N ASN A 119 -4.18 9.71 4.95
CA ASN A 119 -3.12 9.03 4.21
C ASN A 119 -3.06 9.49 2.74
N THR A 120 -4.23 9.71 2.12
CA THR A 120 -4.33 10.19 0.73
C THR A 120 -3.84 11.63 0.60
N LEU A 121 -4.05 12.46 1.62
CA LEU A 121 -3.54 13.83 1.69
C LEU A 121 -2.04 13.91 1.98
N GLY A 122 -1.40 12.80 2.37
CA GLY A 122 0.02 12.76 2.70
C GLY A 122 0.36 13.13 4.14
N ASP A 123 -0.64 13.22 5.02
CA ASP A 123 -0.45 13.58 6.44
C ASP A 123 0.23 12.46 7.25
N ILE A 124 0.17 11.22 6.74
CA ILE A 124 0.75 10.04 7.36
C ILE A 124 2.08 9.70 6.70
N THR A 125 3.16 9.78 7.46
CA THR A 125 4.48 9.31 7.03
C THR A 125 4.67 7.84 7.41
N TRP A 126 5.18 7.05 6.46
CA TRP A 126 5.43 5.62 6.60
C TRP A 126 6.92 5.34 6.68
N TYR A 127 7.31 4.53 7.66
CA TYR A 127 8.68 4.05 7.82
C TYR A 127 8.71 2.53 7.82
N GLY A 128 9.48 1.94 6.90
CA GLY A 128 9.74 0.51 6.85
C GLY A 128 10.98 0.13 7.66
N SER A 129 10.96 -1.06 8.26
CA SER A 129 12.13 -1.66 8.91
C SER A 129 12.17 -3.17 8.75
N ILE A 130 13.37 -3.70 8.57
CA ILE A 130 13.71 -5.12 8.59
C ILE A 130 14.78 -5.29 9.67
N TYR A 131 14.44 -5.99 10.74
CA TYR A 131 15.31 -6.12 11.92
C TYR A 131 16.67 -6.72 11.55
N GLY A 132 17.77 -6.07 11.95
CA GLY A 132 19.13 -6.52 11.65
C GLY A 132 19.51 -6.48 10.16
N HIS A 133 18.76 -5.78 9.30
CA HIS A 133 19.16 -5.53 7.92
C HIS A 133 20.12 -4.33 7.84
N ALA A 134 21.12 -4.40 6.96
CA ALA A 134 22.13 -3.34 6.81
C ALA A 134 21.52 -1.99 6.38
N THR A 135 20.71 -2.00 5.31
CA THR A 135 20.03 -0.79 4.80
C THR A 135 18.73 -0.45 5.53
N TYR A 136 17.86 -1.44 5.72
CA TYR A 136 16.52 -1.25 6.28
C TYR A 136 16.44 -1.53 7.79
N GLY A 137 17.56 -1.51 8.50
CA GLY A 137 17.56 -1.72 9.95
C GLY A 137 16.72 -0.69 10.70
N VAL A 138 16.28 -1.02 11.92
CA VAL A 138 15.43 -0.15 12.76
C VAL A 138 16.08 1.21 13.02
N SER A 139 17.42 1.27 13.05
CA SER A 139 18.21 2.50 13.21
C SER A 139 18.07 3.48 12.04
N HIS A 140 17.69 3.01 10.85
CA HIS A 140 17.72 3.82 9.63
C HIS A 140 16.38 4.49 9.32
N LEU A 141 15.29 4.09 9.99
CA LEU A 141 13.92 4.62 9.78
C LEU A 141 13.65 4.91 8.29
N PHE A 142 13.71 3.88 7.45
CA PHE A 142 13.59 4.04 6.00
C PHE A 142 12.19 4.56 5.64
N GLN A 143 12.12 5.78 5.13
CA GLN A 143 10.85 6.40 4.75
C GLN A 143 10.36 5.84 3.42
N VAL A 144 9.14 5.30 3.42
CA VAL A 144 8.45 4.81 2.22
C VAL A 144 7.59 5.95 1.68
N LYS A 145 8.10 6.69 0.69
CA LYS A 145 7.43 7.89 0.15
C LYS A 145 6.56 7.57 -1.05
N ASN A 146 6.91 6.54 -1.82
CA ASN A 146 6.25 6.21 -3.07
C ASN A 146 6.21 4.68 -3.29
N ALA A 147 5.57 4.26 -4.38
CA ALA A 147 5.40 2.85 -4.71
C ALA A 147 6.72 2.12 -5.03
N SER A 148 7.72 2.83 -5.56
CA SER A 148 9.05 2.27 -5.83
C SER A 148 9.79 1.97 -4.53
N ASP A 149 9.79 2.90 -3.57
CA ASP A 149 10.36 2.68 -2.24
C ASP A 149 9.73 1.46 -1.56
N PHE A 150 8.41 1.33 -1.68
CA PHE A 150 7.67 0.17 -1.15
C PHE A 150 8.10 -1.13 -1.84
N SER A 151 8.21 -1.14 -3.17
CA SER A 151 8.64 -2.32 -3.93
C SER A 151 10.07 -2.75 -3.58
N GLU A 152 10.99 -1.80 -3.43
CA GLU A 152 12.37 -2.07 -3.01
C GLU A 152 12.43 -2.66 -1.60
N PHE A 153 11.65 -2.08 -0.68
CA PHE A 153 11.54 -2.56 0.69
C PHE A 153 10.97 -3.98 0.76
N THR A 154 9.86 -4.26 0.06
CA THR A 154 9.22 -5.59 0.11
C THR A 154 10.08 -6.67 -0.53
N ARG A 155 10.84 -6.34 -1.58
CA ARG A 155 11.85 -7.24 -2.16
C ARG A 155 12.96 -7.57 -1.15
N ALA A 156 13.45 -6.57 -0.42
CA ALA A 156 14.45 -6.79 0.63
C ALA A 156 13.89 -7.63 1.79
N ALA A 157 12.63 -7.42 2.16
CA ALA A 157 11.95 -8.23 3.17
C ALA A 157 11.80 -9.71 2.72
N ALA A 158 11.44 -9.93 1.45
CA ALA A 158 11.34 -11.27 0.87
C ALA A 158 12.70 -11.99 0.82
N ALA A 159 13.77 -11.26 0.53
CA ALA A 159 15.14 -11.78 0.57
C ALA A 159 15.67 -12.04 1.99
N ALA A 160 14.97 -11.54 3.02
CA ALA A 160 15.32 -11.70 4.43
C ALA A 160 14.22 -12.45 5.22
N PRO A 161 13.87 -13.69 4.80
CA PRO A 161 12.68 -14.42 5.28
C PRO A 161 12.61 -14.66 6.80
N ASN A 162 13.76 -14.73 7.47
CA ASN A 162 13.85 -15.01 8.90
C ASN A 162 13.92 -13.73 9.75
N LYS A 163 13.81 -12.56 9.12
CA LYS A 163 13.92 -11.27 9.80
C LYS A 163 12.54 -10.67 10.03
N LYS A 164 12.41 -10.01 11.18
CA LYS A 164 11.18 -9.32 11.56
C LYS A 164 10.99 -8.08 10.69
N VAL A 165 9.83 -7.98 10.05
CA VAL A 165 9.41 -6.84 9.25
C VAL A 165 8.48 -5.95 10.08
N GLY A 166 8.67 -4.64 10.02
CA GLY A 166 7.82 -3.69 10.72
C GLY A 166 7.60 -2.40 9.95
N PHE A 167 6.45 -1.78 10.18
CA PHE A 167 6.11 -0.45 9.71
C PHE A 167 5.78 0.44 10.90
N LYS A 168 6.29 1.67 10.86
CA LYS A 168 5.94 2.74 11.79
C LYS A 168 5.22 3.85 11.05
N LEU A 169 4.03 4.22 11.51
CA LEU A 169 3.25 5.31 10.96
C LEU A 169 3.32 6.52 11.90
N THR A 170 3.55 7.70 11.35
CA THR A 170 3.57 8.93 12.15
C THR A 170 2.80 10.04 11.47
N MET A 171 2.07 10.82 12.25
CA MET A 171 1.51 12.12 11.83
C MET A 171 2.22 13.25 12.58
N VAL A 172 2.31 14.41 11.94
CA VAL A 172 2.67 15.66 12.64
C VAL A 172 1.59 15.97 13.68
N ASP A 173 1.98 16.54 14.82
CA ASP A 173 1.02 16.92 15.86
C ASP A 173 0.28 18.20 15.44
N PRO A 174 -1.01 18.12 15.09
CA PRO A 174 -1.77 19.26 14.57
C PRO A 174 -2.02 20.35 15.63
N ARG A 175 -1.69 20.09 16.90
CA ARG A 175 -1.71 21.10 17.97
C ARG A 175 -0.51 22.04 17.91
N LYS A 176 0.59 21.62 17.28
CA LYS A 176 1.79 22.45 17.09
C LYS A 176 1.57 23.44 15.95
N ASP A 177 0.94 23.01 14.86
CA ASP A 177 0.68 23.86 13.68
C ASP A 177 -0.29 25.02 14.00
N GLN A 178 -1.29 24.79 14.86
CA GLN A 178 -2.20 25.85 15.32
C GLN A 178 -1.50 26.94 16.14
N LYS A 179 -0.46 26.59 16.90
CA LYS A 179 0.28 27.56 17.73
C LYS A 179 1.14 28.48 16.88
N ASP A 180 1.60 28.03 15.72
CA ASP A 180 2.39 28.85 14.81
C ASP A 180 1.52 29.70 13.88
N SER A 181 0.35 29.20 13.44
CA SER A 181 -0.64 30.02 12.73
C SER A 181 -1.21 31.15 13.60
N ALA A 182 -1.47 30.91 14.88
CA ALA A 182 -1.96 31.94 15.80
C ALA A 182 -0.96 33.09 16.02
N LYS A 183 0.36 32.85 15.92
CA LYS A 183 1.38 33.92 16.05
C LYS A 183 1.41 34.86 14.86
N VAL A 184 1.00 34.40 13.67
CA VAL A 184 0.99 35.22 12.45
C VAL A 184 -0.20 36.19 12.44
N CYS A 185 -1.29 35.86 13.14
CA CYS A 185 -2.50 36.71 13.20
C CYS A 185 -2.47 37.82 14.26
N PHE A 186 -1.42 37.97 15.08
CA PHE A 186 -1.30 39.06 16.06
C PHE A 186 -0.45 40.24 15.59
N PHE A 187 -0.08 40.27 14.32
CA PHE A 187 0.60 41.42 13.69
C PHE A 187 -0.25 41.95 12.53
N TYR A 188 -1.34 42.65 12.82
CA TYR A 188 -1.96 43.63 11.92
C TYR A 188 -2.74 44.66 12.71
#